data_AF-A0A0N0D552-F1
#
_entry.id   AF-A0A0N0D552-F1
#
_cell.length_a   1.000
_cell.length_b   1.000
_cell.length_c   1.000
_cell.angle_alpha   90.00
_cell.angle_beta   90.00
_cell.angle_gamma   90.00
#
_symmetry.space_group_name_H-M   'P 1'
#
loop_
_entity.id
_entity.type
_entity.pdbx_description
1 polymer ?
#
loop_
_entity_poly.entity_id
_entity_poly.type
_entity_poly.pdbx_seq_one_letter_code
_entity_poly.pdbx_strand_id
1 'polypeptide(L)'
;MSQNDLQKTIRYNLPPDQIEKNISDTIDFWAAAYFKFEVTSSKATIKNQERVIDSFKKIMITEVGDLQRVKWTPRLTSGFIDHLRKEVKEKDGIEQRRWSDNTIHTKIAHLKTFAKWIHKHKPFPLG
;
A
#
# COMPACT_ATOMS: atom_id res chain seq x y z
N MET A 1 -8.09 29.86 20.57
CA MET A 1 -7.25 28.91 19.82
C MET A 1 -6.38 29.71 18.86
N SER A 2 -5.07 29.47 18.85
CA SER A 2 -4.11 30.23 18.03
C SER A 2 -4.19 29.80 16.57
N GLN A 3 -3.87 30.68 15.60
CA GLN A 3 -3.74 30.30 14.19
C GLN A 3 -2.72 29.17 13.96
N ASN A 4 -1.74 29.02 14.86
CA ASN A 4 -0.79 27.90 14.84
C ASN A 4 -1.42 26.55 15.24
N ASP A 5 -2.49 26.56 16.04
CA ASP A 5 -3.21 25.34 16.41
C ASP A 5 -4.08 24.88 15.24
N LEU A 6 -4.70 25.83 14.53
CA LEU A 6 -5.48 25.57 13.30
C LEU A 6 -4.63 24.97 12.18
N GLN A 7 -3.39 25.41 11.99
CA GLN A 7 -2.51 24.83 10.97
C GLN A 7 -2.06 23.39 11.29
N LYS A 8 -2.03 22.98 12.56
CA LYS A 8 -1.75 21.59 12.95
C LYS A 8 -2.95 20.68 12.72
N THR A 9 -4.17 21.17 12.90
CA THR A 9 -5.41 20.40 12.70
C THR A 9 -5.70 20.16 11.21
N ILE A 10 -5.29 21.06 10.32
CA ILE A 10 -5.62 21.00 8.88
C ILE A 10 -4.78 19.95 8.11
N ARG A 11 -3.72 19.36 8.70
CA ARG A 11 -2.99 18.25 8.06
C ARG A 11 -3.68 16.89 8.17
N TYR A 12 -4.70 16.75 9.01
CA TYR A 12 -5.45 15.50 9.18
C TYR A 12 -6.95 15.81 9.21
N ASN A 13 -7.53 16.13 8.05
CA ASN A 13 -8.98 16.24 7.92
C ASN A 13 -9.64 14.87 8.00
N LEU A 14 -9.84 14.36 9.22
CA LEU A 14 -11.00 13.53 9.55
C LEU A 14 -11.56 14.00 10.90
N PRO A 15 -12.81 14.50 10.94
CA PRO A 15 -13.50 14.80 12.19
C PRO A 15 -13.67 13.54 13.05
N PRO A 16 -13.41 13.60 14.38
CA PRO A 16 -13.54 12.43 15.28
C PRO A 16 -14.96 11.86 15.37
N ASP A 17 -15.97 12.67 15.09
CA ASP A 17 -17.40 12.40 15.24
C ASP A 17 -18.06 11.76 14.01
N GLN A 18 -17.31 11.53 12.93
CA GLN A 18 -17.79 10.81 11.74
C GLN A 18 -17.18 9.40 11.57
N ILE A 19 -16.52 8.87 12.61
CA ILE A 19 -15.87 7.55 12.61
C ILE A 19 -16.88 6.41 12.89
N GLU A 20 -18.18 6.70 13.02
CA GLU A 20 -19.20 5.70 13.32
C GLU A 20 -19.70 4.94 12.06
N LYS A 21 -19.31 3.66 11.99
CA LYS A 21 -20.03 2.53 11.35
C LYS A 21 -20.27 2.53 9.83
N ASN A 22 -19.31 2.94 8.98
CA ASN A 22 -19.19 2.35 7.63
C ASN A 22 -17.92 2.74 6.83
N ILE A 23 -16.81 3.04 7.51
CA ILE A 23 -15.56 3.27 6.80
C ILE A 23 -14.99 1.91 6.40
N SER A 24 -15.08 1.58 5.11
CA SER A 24 -14.49 0.37 4.52
C SER A 24 -13.04 0.19 5.00
N ASP A 25 -12.72 -0.93 5.65
CA ASP A 25 -11.35 -1.23 6.11
C ASP A 25 -10.55 -2.03 5.08
N THR A 26 -10.85 -1.84 3.80
CA THR A 26 -10.19 -2.54 2.70
C THR A 26 -8.92 -1.82 2.25
N ILE A 27 -7.96 -2.56 1.71
CA ILE A 27 -6.75 -1.99 1.11
C ILE A 27 -7.08 -1.05 -0.05
N ASP A 28 -8.20 -1.26 -0.76
CA ASP A 28 -8.70 -0.32 -1.77
C ASP A 28 -9.02 1.05 -1.20
N PHE A 29 -9.80 1.08 -0.11
CA PHE A 29 -10.11 2.32 0.58
C PHE A 29 -8.84 3.02 1.07
N TRP A 30 -7.94 2.27 1.70
CA TRP A 30 -6.68 2.82 2.20
C TRP A 30 -5.78 3.33 1.07
N ALA A 31 -5.72 2.64 -0.07
CA ALA A 31 -4.93 3.08 -1.22
C ALA A 31 -5.47 4.38 -1.81
N ALA A 32 -6.79 4.48 -2.00
CA ALA A 32 -7.42 5.71 -2.47
C ALA A 32 -7.16 6.89 -1.53
N ALA A 33 -7.26 6.67 -0.21
CA ALA A 33 -6.94 7.70 0.78
C ALA A 33 -5.45 8.08 0.77
N TYR A 34 -4.54 7.10 0.67
CA TYR A 34 -3.10 7.32 0.61
C TYR A 34 -2.69 8.22 -0.56
N PHE A 35 -3.16 7.90 -1.77
CA PHE A 35 -2.84 8.71 -2.95
C PHE A 35 -3.51 10.08 -2.96
N LYS A 36 -4.68 10.20 -2.31
CA LYS A 36 -5.39 11.47 -2.21
C LYS A 36 -4.74 12.44 -1.21
N PHE A 37 -4.24 11.94 -0.08
CA PHE A 37 -3.89 12.78 1.05
C PHE A 37 -2.40 12.76 1.45
N GLU A 38 -1.69 11.66 1.21
CA GLU A 38 -0.29 11.50 1.67
C GLU A 38 0.72 11.72 0.55
N VAL A 39 0.45 11.19 -0.65
CA VAL A 39 1.46 11.15 -1.72
C VAL A 39 1.54 12.49 -2.46
N THR A 40 2.69 13.14 -2.36
CA THR A 40 3.01 14.41 -3.04
C THR A 40 4.11 14.27 -4.11
N SER A 41 4.43 13.03 -4.49
CA SER A 41 5.48 12.70 -5.46
C SER A 41 5.09 13.07 -6.90
N SER A 42 6.06 12.97 -7.82
CA SER A 42 5.80 13.14 -9.26
C SER A 42 4.78 12.11 -9.78
N LYS A 43 4.10 12.44 -10.88
CA LYS A 43 3.12 11.55 -11.54
C LYS A 43 3.70 10.17 -11.90
N ALA A 44 4.95 10.13 -12.36
CA ALA A 44 5.62 8.87 -12.69
C ALA A 44 5.85 7.99 -11.45
N THR A 45 6.25 8.61 -10.34
CA THR A 45 6.44 7.91 -9.07
C THR A 45 5.11 7.42 -8.50
N ILE A 46 4.05 8.25 -8.54
CA ILE A 46 2.69 7.86 -8.15
C ILE A 46 2.25 6.63 -8.94
N LYS A 47 2.36 6.65 -10.27
CA LYS A 47 1.98 5.53 -11.14
C LYS A 47 2.74 4.24 -10.79
N ASN A 48 4.01 4.35 -10.40
CA ASN A 48 4.78 3.19 -9.95
C ASN A 48 4.32 2.66 -8.59
N GLN A 49 3.96 3.55 -7.66
CA GLN A 49 3.37 3.17 -6.37
C GLN A 49 2.00 2.49 -6.56
N GLU A 50 1.12 3.03 -7.40
CA GLU A 50 -0.18 2.44 -7.74
C GLU A 50 -0.01 1.01 -8.25
N ARG A 51 0.88 0.81 -9.24
CA ARG A 51 1.20 -0.51 -9.79
C ARG A 51 1.68 -1.50 -8.73
N VAL A 52 2.45 -1.04 -7.75
CA VAL A 52 2.92 -1.88 -6.64
C VAL A 52 1.76 -2.29 -5.76
N ILE A 53 0.92 -1.34 -5.35
CA ILE A 53 -0.22 -1.60 -4.47
C ILE A 53 -1.26 -2.49 -5.17
N ASP A 54 -1.53 -2.28 -6.46
CA ASP A 54 -2.41 -3.14 -7.24
C ASP A 54 -1.86 -4.56 -7.40
N SER A 55 -0.55 -4.70 -7.60
CA SER A 55 0.08 -6.02 -7.64
C SER A 55 -0.02 -6.74 -6.29
N PHE A 56 0.11 -6.00 -5.18
CA PHE A 56 -0.03 -6.56 -3.84
C PHE A 56 -1.48 -6.96 -3.55
N LYS A 57 -2.47 -6.13 -3.91
CA LYS A 57 -3.90 -6.48 -3.82
C LYS A 57 -4.25 -7.78 -4.54
N LYS A 58 -3.66 -8.01 -5.73
CA LYS A 58 -3.83 -9.29 -6.44
C LYS A 58 -3.32 -10.47 -5.61
N ILE A 59 -2.17 -10.33 -4.95
CA ILE A 59 -1.68 -11.36 -4.02
C ILE A 59 -2.64 -11.56 -2.84
N MET A 60 -3.19 -10.48 -2.27
CA MET A 60 -4.19 -10.62 -1.21
C MET A 60 -5.42 -11.40 -1.68
N ILE A 61 -5.97 -11.07 -2.85
CA ILE A 61 -7.10 -11.82 -3.42
C ILE A 61 -6.73 -13.28 -3.68
N THR A 62 -5.58 -13.55 -4.28
CA THR A 62 -5.17 -14.93 -4.60
C THR A 62 -4.92 -15.77 -3.35
N GLU A 63 -4.28 -15.21 -2.32
CA GLU A 63 -3.85 -15.98 -1.13
C GLU A 63 -4.92 -16.04 -0.03
N VAL A 64 -5.74 -14.99 0.12
CA VAL A 64 -6.70 -14.89 1.23
C VAL A 64 -8.14 -14.57 0.79
N GLY A 65 -8.38 -14.33 -0.51
CA GLY A 65 -9.72 -14.08 -1.06
C GLY A 65 -10.35 -12.74 -0.66
N ASP A 66 -9.59 -11.84 -0.03
CA ASP A 66 -10.10 -10.63 0.60
C ASP A 66 -9.07 -9.50 0.58
N LEU A 67 -9.54 -8.25 0.63
CA LEU A 67 -8.76 -7.02 0.75
C LEU A 67 -8.88 -6.36 2.12
N GLN A 68 -9.55 -6.96 3.11
CA GLN A 68 -9.56 -6.39 4.46
C GLN A 68 -8.13 -6.18 4.99
N ARG A 69 -7.84 -4.98 5.50
CA ARG A 69 -6.54 -4.59 6.04
C ARG A 69 -6.06 -5.54 7.14
N VAL A 70 -6.98 -6.05 7.96
CA VAL A 70 -6.66 -7.02 9.02
C VAL A 70 -6.11 -8.35 8.49
N LYS A 71 -6.31 -8.66 7.20
CA LYS A 71 -5.74 -9.83 6.53
C LYS A 71 -4.34 -9.58 5.96
N TRP A 72 -3.88 -8.32 5.90
CA TRP A 72 -2.49 -8.02 5.58
C TRP A 72 -1.59 -8.42 6.75
N THR A 73 -0.93 -9.57 6.59
CA THR A 73 0.03 -10.11 7.55
C THR A 73 1.46 -10.01 7.03
N PRO A 74 2.48 -10.14 7.90
CA PRO A 74 3.86 -10.27 7.48
C PRO A 74 4.07 -11.43 6.48
N ARG A 75 3.38 -12.55 6.67
CA ARG A 75 3.41 -13.71 5.76
C ARG A 75 2.95 -13.36 4.35
N LEU A 76 1.90 -12.54 4.23
CA LEU A 76 1.40 -12.09 2.93
C LEU A 76 2.40 -11.18 2.22
N THR A 77 3.09 -10.33 2.98
CA THR A 77 4.20 -9.52 2.46
C THR A 77 5.35 -10.41 1.96
N SER A 78 5.72 -11.45 2.72
CA SER A 78 6.74 -12.41 2.29
C SER A 78 6.32 -13.15 1.01
N GLY A 79 5.06 -13.59 0.92
CA GLY A 79 4.50 -14.23 -0.28
C GLY A 79 4.54 -13.31 -1.51
N PHE A 80 4.25 -12.01 -1.34
CA PHE A 80 4.41 -11.04 -2.41
C PHE A 80 5.87 -10.87 -2.86
N ILE A 81 6.82 -10.84 -1.92
CA ILE A 81 8.25 -10.76 -2.24
C ILE A 81 8.70 -12.00 -3.03
N ASP A 82 8.26 -13.18 -2.61
CA ASP A 82 8.57 -14.42 -3.30
C ASP A 82 7.93 -14.49 -4.69
N HIS A 83 6.70 -13.97 -4.84
CA HIS A 83 6.06 -13.82 -6.14
C HIS A 83 6.90 -12.92 -7.07
N LEU A 84 7.32 -11.74 -6.61
CA LEU A 84 8.16 -10.84 -7.40
C LEU A 84 9.50 -11.48 -7.81
N ARG A 85 10.07 -12.34 -6.95
CA ARG A 85 11.33 -13.05 -7.25
C ARG A 85 11.16 -14.13 -8.31
N LYS A 86 10.03 -14.84 -8.28
CA LYS A 86 9.70 -15.94 -9.20
C LYS A 86 9.05 -15.48 -10.51
N GLU A 87 8.61 -14.23 -10.58
CA GLU A 87 7.96 -13.70 -11.77
C GLU A 87 8.95 -13.67 -12.96
N VAL A 88 8.58 -14.37 -14.03
CA VAL A 88 9.33 -14.44 -15.28
C VAL A 88 8.64 -13.66 -16.38
N LYS A 89 9.41 -13.28 -17.40
CA LYS A 89 8.91 -12.77 -18.67
C LYS A 89 9.64 -13.53 -19.78
N GLU A 90 8.91 -13.84 -20.83
CA GLU A 90 9.53 -14.35 -22.04
C GLU A 90 10.20 -13.20 -22.80
N LYS A 91 11.41 -13.43 -23.28
CA LYS A 91 12.08 -12.56 -24.25
C LYS A 91 12.87 -13.45 -25.19
N ASP A 92 12.60 -13.30 -26.48
CA ASP A 92 13.27 -14.04 -27.55
C ASP A 92 13.15 -15.58 -27.36
N GLY A 93 12.00 -16.06 -26.88
CA GLY A 93 11.75 -17.48 -26.62
C GLY A 93 12.38 -18.02 -25.32
N ILE A 94 13.03 -17.17 -24.53
CA ILE A 94 13.70 -17.54 -23.29
C ILE A 94 12.96 -16.93 -22.10
N GLU A 95 12.62 -17.77 -21.11
CA GLU A 95 12.15 -17.30 -19.82
C GLU A 95 13.29 -16.65 -19.05
N GLN A 96 13.11 -15.38 -18.72
CA GLN A 96 14.04 -14.63 -17.88
C GLN A 96 13.30 -13.96 -16.73
N ARG A 97 13.99 -13.71 -15.63
CA ARG A 97 13.42 -13.01 -14.49
C ARG A 97 12.86 -11.65 -14.92
N ARG A 98 11.62 -11.36 -14.52
CA ARG A 98 10.92 -10.13 -14.91
C ARG A 98 11.55 -8.89 -14.28
N TRP A 99 11.96 -9.01 -13.02
CA TRP A 99 12.43 -7.90 -12.19
C TRP A 99 13.87 -8.10 -11.72
N SER A 100 14.67 -7.04 -11.73
CA SER A 100 15.97 -7.04 -11.06
C SER A 100 15.80 -6.89 -9.55
N ASP A 101 16.84 -7.21 -8.77
CA ASP A 101 16.81 -7.04 -7.31
C ASP A 101 16.56 -5.59 -6.91
N ASN A 102 17.14 -4.63 -7.63
CA ASN A 102 16.91 -3.22 -7.38
C ASN A 102 15.42 -2.86 -7.59
N THR A 103 14.80 -3.36 -8.66
CA THR A 103 13.37 -3.14 -8.89
C THR A 103 12.52 -3.77 -7.78
N ILE A 104 12.84 -4.97 -7.32
CA ILE A 104 12.13 -5.59 -6.20
C ILE A 104 12.30 -4.75 -4.93
N HIS A 105 13.50 -4.29 -4.63
CA HIS A 105 13.76 -3.41 -3.48
C HIS A 105 12.91 -2.15 -3.54
N THR A 106 12.85 -1.47 -4.70
CA THR A 106 12.02 -0.27 -4.88
C THR A 106 10.53 -0.57 -4.66
N LYS A 107 10.03 -1.69 -5.20
CA LYS A 107 8.62 -2.10 -4.99
C LYS A 107 8.33 -2.35 -3.51
N ILE A 108 9.21 -3.05 -2.80
CA ILE A 108 9.08 -3.30 -1.35
C ILE A 108 9.09 -1.98 -0.57
N ALA A 109 9.96 -1.03 -0.95
CA ALA A 109 10.03 0.27 -0.28
C ALA A 109 8.71 1.05 -0.40
N HIS A 110 8.10 1.09 -1.58
CA HIS A 110 6.79 1.71 -1.78
C HIS A 110 5.70 1.04 -0.94
N LEU A 111 5.64 -0.29 -0.96
CA LEU A 111 4.67 -1.05 -0.17
C LEU A 111 4.85 -0.80 1.34
N LYS A 112 6.10 -0.73 1.82
CA LYS A 112 6.42 -0.45 3.23
C LYS A 112 6.01 0.96 3.63
N THR A 113 6.22 1.96 2.78
CA THR A 113 5.78 3.34 3.06
C THR A 113 4.25 3.41 3.18
N PHE A 114 3.54 2.74 2.28
CA PHE A 114 2.09 2.64 2.35
C PHE A 114 1.62 1.93 3.63
N ALA A 115 2.21 0.78 3.98
CA ALA A 115 1.89 0.05 5.20
C ALA A 115 2.12 0.91 6.45
N LYS A 116 3.26 1.61 6.55
CA LYS A 116 3.55 2.52 7.66
C LYS A 116 2.50 3.62 7.81
N TRP A 117 2.06 4.18 6.69
CA TRP A 117 1.03 5.20 6.70
C TRP A 117 -0.31 4.65 7.21
N ILE A 118 -0.75 3.50 6.71
CA ILE A 118 -1.93 2.81 7.25
C ILE A 118 -1.76 2.58 8.76
N HIS A 119 -0.64 1.98 9.19
CA HIS A 119 -0.43 1.63 10.59
C HIS A 119 -0.52 2.85 11.52
N LYS A 120 -0.01 4.00 11.09
CA LYS A 120 -0.12 5.27 11.83
C LYS A 120 -1.57 5.71 12.05
N HIS A 121 -2.47 5.43 11.11
CA HIS A 121 -3.89 5.80 11.18
C HIS A 121 -4.78 4.70 11.77
N LYS A 122 -4.44 3.44 11.49
CA LYS A 122 -5.13 2.25 11.98
C LYS A 122 -4.14 1.07 12.08
N PRO A 123 -3.59 0.83 13.28
CA PRO A 123 -2.55 -0.17 13.50
C PRO A 123 -2.94 -1.57 13.00
N PHE A 124 -2.00 -2.28 12.37
CA PHE A 124 -2.20 -3.67 12.01
C PHE A 124 -2.26 -4.55 13.27
N PRO A 125 -3.06 -5.63 13.28
CA PRO A 125 -3.22 -6.46 14.47
C PRO A 125 -1.92 -7.11 14.98
N LEU A 126 -0.94 -7.32 14.09
CA LEU A 126 0.30 -8.05 14.36
C LEU A 126 1.54 -7.15 14.45
N GLY A 127 1.37 -5.83 14.51
CA GLY A 127 2.47 -4.85 14.50
C GLY A 127 2.89 -4.45 13.10
#